data_AF-A0A075R9A4-F1
#
_entry.id   AF-A0A075R9A4-F1
#
_cell.length_a   1.000
_cell.length_b   1.000
_cell.length_c   1.000
_cell.angle_alpha   90.00
_cell.angle_beta   90.00
_cell.angle_gamma   90.00
#
_symmetry.space_group_name_H-M   'P 1'
#
loop_
_entity.id
_entity.type
_entity.pdbx_description
1 polymer ?
#
loop_
_entity_poly.entity_id
_entity_poly.type
_entity_poly.pdbx_seq_one_letter_code
_entity_poly.pdbx_strand_id
1 'polypeptide(L)' 'MEKFKSKNDLQKLIELLRQELEMLYYKEGSFVHPTVLQLSQQLDEYIVMFEKIRQ' A
#
# COMPACT_ATOMS: atom_id res chain seq x y z
N MET A 1 -11.94 16.12 -8.43
CA MET A 1 -11.91 14.68 -8.17
C MET A 1 -11.02 14.03 -9.22
N GLU A 2 -9.71 14.14 -9.02
CA GLU A 2 -8.74 13.52 -9.93
C GLU A 2 -8.62 12.04 -9.56
N LYS A 3 -9.37 11.21 -10.30
CA LYS A 3 -9.18 9.77 -10.33
C LYS A 3 -7.73 9.52 -10.74
N PHE A 4 -7.01 8.72 -9.95
CA PHE A 4 -5.64 8.22 -10.19
C PHE A 4 -5.35 8.12 -11.69
N LYS A 5 -4.65 9.11 -12.23
CA LYS A 5 -4.66 9.39 -13.67
C LYS A 5 -3.61 8.57 -14.40
N SER A 6 -2.71 7.91 -13.68
CA SER A 6 -1.64 7.13 -14.28
C SER A 6 -1.12 6.05 -13.35
N LYS A 7 -0.58 4.99 -13.95
CA LYS A 7 0.18 3.90 -13.30
C LYS A 7 1.20 4.44 -12.29
N ASN A 8 1.79 5.62 -12.56
CA ASN A 8 2.70 6.32 -11.65
C ASN A 8 2.07 6.76 -10.32
N ASP A 9 0.80 7.20 -10.31
CA ASP A 9 0.14 7.61 -9.06
C ASP A 9 -0.11 6.39 -8.17
N LEU A 10 -0.56 5.29 -8.79
CA LEU A 10 -0.79 4.04 -8.08
C LEU A 10 0.54 3.47 -7.54
N GLN A 11 1.62 3.57 -8.33
CA GLN A 11 2.95 3.14 -7.90
C GLN A 11 3.47 3.98 -6.72
N LYS A 12 3.29 5.30 -6.75
CA LYS A 12 3.62 6.19 -5.62
C LYS A 12 2.82 5.86 -4.37
N LEU A 13 1.55 5.50 -4.53
CA LEU A 13 0.70 5.09 -3.41
C LEU A 13 1.18 3.81 -2.76
N ILE A 14 1.52 2.80 -3.57
CA ILE A 14 2.09 1.55 -3.08
C ILE A 14 3.40 1.84 -2.34
N GLU A 15 4.26 2.70 -2.88
CA GLU A 15 5.54 3.04 -2.25
C GLU A 15 5.34 3.76 -0.90
N LEU A 16 4.42 4.74 -0.84
CA LEU A 16 4.03 5.42 0.39
C LEU A 16 3.49 4.47 1.45
N LEU A 17 2.52 3.63 1.07
CA LEU A 17 1.92 2.63 1.97
C LEU A 17 2.98 1.64 2.47
N ARG A 18 3.96 1.29 1.63
CA ARG A 18 5.05 0.38 2.02
C ARG A 18 5.96 1.01 3.06
N GLN A 19 6.31 2.30 2.89
CA GLN A 19 7.09 3.03 3.90
C GLN A 19 6.31 3.21 5.20
N GLU A 20 5.02 3.50 5.12
CA GLU A 20 4.17 3.67 6.30
C GLU A 20 4.02 2.35 7.07
N LEU A 21 3.88 1.23 6.34
CA LEU A 21 3.85 -0.12 6.92
C LEU A 21 5.19 -0.49 7.56
N GLU A 22 6.32 -0.17 6.94
CA GLU A 22 7.65 -0.37 7.52
C GLU A 22 7.83 0.44 8.82
N MET A 23 7.39 1.69 8.83
CA MET A 23 7.46 2.55 10.01
C MET A 23 6.54 2.06 11.13
N LEU A 24 5.32 1.64 10.81
CA LEU A 24 4.39 1.02 11.75
C LEU A 24 4.95 -0.29 12.29
N TYR A 25 5.54 -1.12 11.45
CA TYR A 25 6.18 -2.36 11.88
C TYR A 25 7.36 -2.09 12.81
N TYR A 26 8.20 -1.11 12.49
CA TYR A 26 9.32 -0.71 13.34
C TYR A 26 8.84 -0.16 14.70
N LYS A 27 7.72 0.58 14.70
CA LYS A 27 7.15 1.19 15.91
C LYS A 27 6.43 0.18 16.80
N GLU A 28 5.59 -0.67 16.22
CA GLU A 28 4.77 -1.65 16.96
C GLU A 28 5.57 -2.93 17.26
N GLY A 29 6.64 -3.20 16.50
CA GLY A 29 7.49 -4.40 16.64
C GLY A 29 6.79 -5.71 16.29
N SER A 30 5.58 -5.65 15.69
CA SER A 30 4.77 -6.84 15.45
C SER A 30 3.87 -6.70 14.22
N PHE A 31 3.89 -7.71 13.36
CA PHE A 31 3.04 -7.79 12.16
C PHE A 31 1.57 -8.10 12.47
N VAL A 32 1.28 -8.58 13.68
CA VAL A 32 -0.10 -8.92 14.11
C VAL A 32 -0.89 -7.70 14.60
N HIS A 33 -0.28 -6.51 14.63
CA HIS A 33 -1.02 -5.31 14.96
C HIS A 33 -2.11 -5.06 13.91
N PRO A 34 -3.36 -4.83 14.32
CA PRO A 34 -4.49 -4.67 13.39
C PRO A 34 -4.24 -3.54 12.38
N THR A 35 -3.54 -2.48 12.79
CA THR A 35 -3.14 -1.37 11.92
C THR A 35 -2.15 -1.79 10.83
N VAL A 36 -1.14 -2.62 11.17
CA VAL A 36 -0.18 -3.18 10.20
C VAL A 36 -0.90 -4.12 9.24
N LEU A 37 -1.82 -4.93 9.77
CA LEU A 37 -2.62 -5.86 8.97
C LEU A 37 -3.52 -5.14 7.97
N GLN A 38 -4.20 -4.07 8.40
CA GLN A 38 -5.05 -3.24 7.53
C GLN A 38 -4.23 -2.54 6.45
N LEU A 39 -3.08 -1.94 6.80
CA LEU A 39 -2.21 -1.34 5.79
C LEU A 39 -1.69 -2.38 4.81
N SER A 40 -1.34 -3.58 5.29
CA SER A 40 -0.88 -4.68 4.43
C SER A 40 -1.95 -5.11 3.44
N GLN A 41 -3.21 -5.22 3.89
CA GLN A 41 -4.34 -5.55 3.03
C GLN A 41 -4.57 -4.46 1.97
N GLN A 42 -4.53 -3.18 2.37
CA GLN A 42 -4.65 -2.09 1.40
C GLN A 42 -3.52 -2.14 0.37
N LEU A 43 -2.28 -2.35 0.80
CA LEU A 43 -1.13 -2.48 -0.11
C LEU A 43 -1.36 -3.59 -1.14
N ASP A 44 -1.85 -4.75 -0.70
CA ASP A 44 -2.14 -5.90 -1.55
C ASP A 44 -3.22 -5.57 -2.59
N GLU A 45 -4.32 -4.91 -2.19
CA GLU A 45 -5.36 -4.46 -3.11
C GLU A 45 -4.81 -3.48 -4.16
N TYR A 46 -3.94 -2.55 -3.77
CA TYR A 46 -3.32 -1.61 -4.71
C TYR A 46 -2.36 -2.31 -5.67
N ILE A 47 -1.61 -3.32 -5.21
CA ILE A 47 -0.72 -4.13 -6.06
C ILE A 47 -1.55 -4.93 -7.08
N VAL A 48 -2.65 -5.56 -6.66
CA VAL A 48 -3.56 -6.28 -7.56
C VAL A 48 -4.18 -5.32 -8.59
N MET A 49 -4.58 -4.12 -8.18
CA MET A 49 -5.04 -3.08 -9.12
C MET A 49 -3.92 -2.65 -10.07
N PHE A 50 -2.68 -2.52 -9.59
CA PHE A 50 -1.52 -2.18 -10.43
C PHE A 50 -1.27 -3.24 -11.50
N GLU A 51 -1.29 -4.52 -11.12
CA GLU A 51 -1.14 -5.64 -12.05
C GLU A 51 -2.27 -5.67 -13.07
N LYS A 52 -3.52 -5.46 -12.64
CA LYS A 52 -4.68 -5.39 -13.56
C LYS A 52 -4.59 -4.25 -14.58
N ILE A 53 -4.01 -3.11 -14.20
CA ILE A 53 -3.79 -1.97 -15.11
C ILE A 53 -2.58 -2.23 -16.04
N ARG A 54 -1.67 -3.13 -15.65
CA ARG A 54 -0.45 -3.46 -16.39
C ARG A 54 -0.67 -4.58 -17.42
N GLN A 55 -1.67 -5.43 -17.23
CA GLN A 55 -2.13 -6.47 -18.16
C GLN A 55 -2.98 -5.91 -19.29
#